data_AF-A0A321L3Q9-F1
#
_entry.id   AF-A0A321L3Q9-F1
#
_cell.length_a   1.000
_cell.length_b   1.000
_cell.length_c   1.000
_cell.angle_alpha   90.00
_cell.angle_beta   90.00
_cell.angle_gamma   90.00
#
_symmetry.space_group_name_H-M   'P 1'
#
loop_
_entity.id
_entity.type
_entity.pdbx_description
1 polymer ?
#
loop_
_entity_poly.entity_id
_entity_poly.type
_entity_poly.pdbx_seq_one_letter_code
_entity_poly.pdbx_strand_id
1 'polypeptide(L)' 'EGLNNKIRVVTRRSYGFRTYPAMEIALYHNLGHLPEPDSTHRFC' A
#
# COMPACT_ATOMS: atom_id res chain seq x y z
N GLU A 1 -6.54 -15.06 -8.85
CA GLU A 1 -5.89 -14.51 -10.07
C GLU A 1 -5.91 -12.96 -10.18
N GLY A 2 -6.69 -12.22 -9.38
CA GLY A 2 -6.83 -10.75 -9.53
C GLY A 2 -5.72 -9.87 -8.89
N LEU A 3 -5.02 -10.37 -7.87
CA LEU A 3 -4.04 -9.57 -7.10
C LEU A 3 -2.80 -9.21 -7.94
N ASN A 4 -2.30 -10.13 -8.76
CA ASN A 4 -1.15 -9.89 -9.64
C ASN A 4 -1.43 -8.79 -10.66
N ASN A 5 -2.64 -8.73 -11.19
CA ASN A 5 -3.03 -7.67 -12.13
C ASN A 5 -3.17 -6.32 -11.41
N LYS A 6 -3.64 -6.31 -10.16
CA LYS A 6 -3.75 -5.11 -9.31
C LYS A 6 -2.37 -4.52 -9.01
N ILE A 7 -1.40 -5.35 -8.63
CA ILE A 7 0.00 -4.94 -8.42
C ILE A 7 0.57 -4.30 -9.68
N ARG A 8 0.41 -4.95 -10.84
CA ARG A 8 0.89 -4.44 -12.13
C ARG A 8 0.31 -3.07 -12.48
N VAL A 9 -0.97 -2.85 -12.22
CA VAL A 9 -1.65 -1.56 -12.45
C VAL A 9 -1.20 -0.49 -11.45
N VAL A 10 -1.00 -0.83 -10.19
CA VAL A 10 -0.52 0.09 -9.15
C VAL A 10 0.89 0.56 -9.47
N THR A 11 1.82 -0.36 -9.73
CA THR A 11 3.21 -0.01 -10.11
C THR A 11 3.27 0.82 -11.39
N ARG A 12 2.37 0.57 -12.35
CA ARG A 12 2.25 1.34 -13.59
C ARG A 12 1.50 2.67 -13.43
N ARG A 13 0.72 2.87 -12.38
CA ARG A 13 0.13 4.19 -12.07
C ARG A 13 1.04 5.03 -11.17
N SER A 14 1.98 4.38 -10.51
CA SER A 14 2.87 4.98 -9.53
C SER A 14 4.19 5.50 -10.10
N TYR A 15 4.29 5.79 -11.40
CA TYR A 15 5.50 6.28 -12.07
C TYR A 15 6.11 7.56 -11.45
N GLY A 16 5.40 8.25 -10.54
CA GLY A 16 5.90 9.39 -9.78
C GLY A 16 6.61 9.06 -8.46
N PHE A 17 6.54 7.82 -7.95
CA PHE A 17 7.22 7.44 -6.71
C PHE A 17 8.68 7.11 -6.99
N ARG A 18 9.56 8.01 -6.55
CA ARG A 18 11.01 7.90 -6.71
C ARG A 18 11.66 7.12 -5.56
N THR A 19 10.86 6.61 -4.63
CA THR A 19 11.32 5.92 -3.42
C THR A 19 10.53 4.61 -3.20
N TYR A 20 11.25 3.56 -2.81
CA TYR A 20 10.68 2.27 -2.42
C TYR A 20 9.57 2.38 -1.37
N PRO A 21 9.72 3.14 -0.26
CA PRO A 21 8.67 3.25 0.76
C PRO A 21 7.35 3.84 0.23
N ALA A 22 7.39 4.80 -0.68
CA ALA A 22 6.17 5.37 -1.26
C ALA A 22 5.43 4.35 -2.15
N MET A 23 6.18 3.49 -2.85
CA MET A 23 5.61 2.42 -3.67
C MET A 23 4.98 1.32 -2.81
N GLU A 24 5.66 0.95 -1.72
CA GLU A 24 5.21 -0.03 -0.74
C GLU A 24 3.89 0.41 -0.07
N ILE A 25 3.83 1.66 0.40
CA ILE A 25 2.61 2.25 0.98
C ILE A 25 1.46 2.25 -0.03
N ALA A 26 1.70 2.68 -1.27
CA ALA A 26 0.68 2.70 -2.32
C ALA A 26 0.17 1.29 -2.67
N LEU A 27 1.04 0.28 -2.64
CA LEU A 27 0.67 -1.13 -2.77
C LEU A 27 -0.22 -1.58 -1.61
N TYR A 28 0.17 -1.30 -0.37
CA TYR A 28 -0.59 -1.68 0.81
C TYR A 28 -1.99 -1.03 0.86
N HIS A 29 -2.10 0.26 0.52
CA HIS A 29 -3.39 0.94 0.38
C HIS A 29 -4.29 0.29 -0.68
N ASN A 30 -3.73 -0.07 -1.84
CA ASN A 30 -4.51 -0.68 -2.91
C ASN A 30 -4.88 -2.14 -2.64
N LEU A 31 -4.04 -2.88 -1.92
CA LEU A 31 -4.28 -4.27 -1.55
C LEU A 31 -5.16 -4.38 -0.29
N GLY A 32 -5.44 -3.27 0.40
CA GLY A 32 -6.28 -3.24 1.60
C GLY A 32 -5.58 -3.77 2.84
N HIS A 33 -4.25 -3.86 2.82
CA HIS A 33 -3.43 -4.39 3.90
C HIS A 33 -2.49 -3.29 4.41
N LEU A 34 -3.08 -2.17 4.84
CA LEU A 34 -2.29 -1.08 5.41
C LEU A 34 -1.74 -1.54 6.76
N PRO A 35 -0.45 -1.33 7.06
CA PRO A 35 0.04 -1.58 8.40
C PRO A 35 -0.75 -0.70 9.38
N GLU A 36 -1.40 -1.33 10.35
CA GLU A 36 -2.07 -0.61 11.42
C GLU A 36 -1.00 0.12 12.24
N PRO A 37 -1.20 1.40 12.58
CA PRO A 37 -0.30 2.10 13.49
C PRO A 37 -0.32 1.40 14.86
N ASP A 38 0.85 1.29 15.49
CA ASP A 38 0.97 0.82 16.87
C ASP A 38 0.19 1.80 17.77
N SER A 39 -1.05 1.42 18.10
CA SER A 39 -2.01 2.33 18.72
C SER A 39 -1.68 2.47 20.20
N THR A 40 -1.24 3.66 20.60
CA THR A 40 -0.95 3.99 22.01
C THR A 40 -2.22 4.24 22.84
N HIS A 41 -3.40 4.29 22.21
CA HIS A 41 -4.66 4.57 22.88
C HIS A 41 -5.77 3.64 22.39
N ARG A 42 -6.10 2.62 23.20
CA ARG A 42 -7.38 1.92 23.11
C ARG A 42 -8.39 2.72 23.94
N PHE A 43 -9.48 3.14 23.31
CA PHE A 43 -10.67 3.56 24.05
C PHE A 43 -11.28 2.28 24.65
N CYS A 44 -11.22 2.16 25.97
CA CYS A 44 -11.94 1.14 26.74
C CYS A 44 -13.44 1.43 26.75
#